data_AF-D5C3Y3-F1
#
_entry.id   AF-D5C3Y3-F1
#
_cell.length_a   1.000
_cell.length_b   1.000
_cell.length_c   1.000
_cell.angle_alpha   90.00
_cell.angle_beta   90.00
_cell.angle_gamma   90.00
#
_symmetry.space_group_name_H-M   'P 1'
#
loop_
_entity.id
_entity.type
_entity.pdbx_description
1 polymer ?
#
loop_
_entity_poly.entity_id
_entity_poly.type
_entity_poly.pdbx_seq_one_letter_code
_entity_poly.pdbx_strand_id
1 'polypeptide(L)'
;MEPLAKLLAVIGAITAMITGLFLIFSRLKAKGQSFGPSSLRAIGIVLFVPTLLILAIVTEFNTEALAALFGTLVGYFLAHSGSSTNQ
;
A
#
# COMPACT_ATOMS: atom_id res chain seq x y z
N MET A 1 -6.98 4.90 22.19
CA MET A 1 -6.22 6.03 21.64
C MET A 1 -7.07 7.28 21.72
N GLU A 2 -6.51 8.37 22.26
CA GLU A 2 -7.15 9.68 22.26
C GLU A 2 -7.64 10.09 20.85
N PRO A 3 -8.78 10.78 20.72
CA PRO A 3 -9.35 11.15 19.43
C PRO A 3 -8.38 11.97 18.57
N LEU A 4 -7.56 12.80 19.20
CA LEU A 4 -6.51 13.57 18.53
C LEU A 4 -5.43 12.67 17.91
N ALA A 5 -5.01 11.61 18.60
CA ALA A 5 -4.00 10.68 18.10
C ALA A 5 -4.49 9.91 16.86
N LYS A 6 -5.77 9.50 16.86
CA LYS A 6 -6.40 8.89 15.69
C LYS A 6 -6.39 9.85 14.50
N LEU A 7 -6.77 11.11 14.71
CA LEU A 7 -6.76 12.14 13.68
C LEU A 7 -5.37 12.36 13.09
N LEU A 8 -4.35 12.52 13.94
CA LEU A 8 -2.96 12.71 13.50
C LEU A 8 -2.44 11.52 12.69
N ALA A 9 -2.77 10.29 13.10
CA ALA A 9 -2.38 9.10 12.37
C ALA A 9 -3.05 9.02 10.98
N VAL A 10 -4.33 9.38 10.87
CA VAL A 10 -5.04 9.44 9.58
C VAL A 10 -4.44 10.50 8.67
N ILE A 11 -4.19 11.71 9.18
CA ILE A 11 -3.55 12.79 8.42
C ILE A 11 -2.16 12.34 7.93
N GLY A 12 -1.35 11.76 8.82
CA GLY A 12 -0.03 11.24 8.48
C GLY A 12 -0.08 10.17 7.39
N ALA A 13 -1.03 9.24 7.47
CA ALA A 13 -1.23 8.21 6.45
C ALA A 13 -1.62 8.82 5.09
N ILE A 14 -2.50 9.83 5.08
CA ILE A 14 -2.88 10.54 3.84
C ILE A 14 -1.69 11.30 3.26
N THR A 15 -0.91 12.02 4.07
CA THR A 15 0.30 12.72 3.63
C THR A 15 1.32 11.73 3.05
N ALA A 16 1.49 10.56 3.67
CA ALA A 16 2.36 9.50 3.16
C ALA A 16 1.88 8.96 1.80
N MET A 17 0.57 8.73 1.61
CA MET A 17 0.01 8.31 0.31
C MET A 17 0.30 9.32 -0.78
N ILE A 18 0.00 10.60 -0.54
CA ILE A 18 0.20 11.68 -1.51
C ILE A 18 1.69 11.80 -1.86
N THR A 19 2.56 11.78 -0.85
CA THR A 19 4.02 11.87 -1.05
C THR A 19 4.55 10.66 -1.82
N GLY A 20 4.10 9.45 -1.48
CA GLY A 20 4.50 8.23 -2.17
C GLY A 20 4.10 8.23 -3.64
N LEU A 21 2.87 8.68 -3.95
CA LEU A 21 2.44 8.84 -5.34
C LEU A 21 3.31 9.86 -6.06
N PHE A 22 3.53 11.04 -5.47
CA PHE A 22 4.37 12.08 -6.05
C PHE A 22 5.78 11.57 -6.37
N LEU A 23 6.38 10.77 -5.49
CA LEU A 23 7.69 10.15 -5.71
C LEU A 23 7.67 9.13 -6.86
N ILE A 24 6.62 8.31 -6.96
CA ILE A 24 6.46 7.36 -8.07
C ILE A 24 6.37 8.13 -9.40
N PHE A 25 5.47 9.10 -9.49
CA PHE A 25 5.30 9.93 -10.69
C PHE A 25 6.59 10.65 -11.09
N SER A 26 7.27 11.25 -10.12
CA SER A 26 8.55 11.94 -10.34
C SER A 26 9.62 10.98 -10.87
N ARG A 27 9.70 9.76 -10.32
CA ARG A 27 10.63 8.73 -10.80
C ARG A 27 10.29 8.22 -12.20
N LEU A 28 9.01 8.02 -12.51
CA LEU A 28 8.56 7.62 -13.84
C LEU A 28 8.96 8.68 -14.88
N LYS A 29 8.68 9.94 -14.58
CA LYS A 29 9.05 11.08 -15.44
C LYS A 29 10.57 11.19 -15.62
N ALA A 30 11.34 11.09 -14.54
CA ALA A 30 12.81 11.16 -14.59
C ALA A 30 13.44 10.02 -15.41
N LYS A 31 12.82 8.84 -15.43
CA LYS A 31 13.28 7.68 -16.20
C LYS A 31 12.71 7.60 -17.62
N GLY A 32 11.84 8.54 -18.02
CA GLY A 32 11.14 8.49 -19.30
C GLY A 32 10.28 7.22 -19.46
N GLN A 33 9.84 6.62 -18.35
CA GLN A 33 9.06 5.37 -18.38
C GLN A 33 7.57 5.68 -18.36
N SER A 34 6.82 4.95 -19.18
CA SER A 34 5.36 4.92 -19.11
C SER A 34 4.88 4.13 -17.89
N PHE A 35 3.59 4.22 -17.59
CA PHE A 35 2.98 3.36 -16.61
C PHE A 35 3.06 1.90 -17.06
N GLY A 36 3.75 1.09 -16.27
CA GLY A 36 3.88 -0.35 -16.47
C GLY A 36 3.53 -1.15 -15.21
N PRO A 37 3.71 -2.49 -15.26
CA PRO A 37 3.40 -3.37 -14.14
C PRO A 37 4.12 -2.98 -12.84
N SER A 38 5.38 -2.53 -12.93
CA SER A 38 6.18 -2.13 -11.78
C SER A 38 5.65 -0.86 -11.10
N SER A 39 5.23 0.15 -11.87
CA SER A 39 4.65 1.38 -11.34
C SER A 39 3.26 1.15 -10.79
N LEU A 40 2.44 0.31 -11.43
CA LEU A 40 1.12 -0.07 -10.92
C LEU A 40 1.23 -0.82 -9.60
N ARG A 41 2.18 -1.76 -9.48
CA ARG A 41 2.47 -2.44 -8.22
C ARG A 41 2.91 -1.46 -7.13
N ALA A 42 3.78 -0.50 -7.46
CA ALA A 42 4.22 0.52 -6.51
C ALA A 42 3.07 1.42 -6.05
N ILE A 43 2.21 1.87 -6.97
CA ILE A 43 1.00 2.66 -6.66
C ILE A 43 0.06 1.86 -5.76
N GLY A 44 -0.19 0.60 -6.11
CA GLY A 44 -0.99 -0.31 -5.30
C GLY A 44 -0.48 -0.39 -3.87
N ILE A 45 0.82 -0.63 -3.67
CA ILE A 45 1.42 -0.70 -2.32
C ILE A 45 1.29 0.64 -1.57
N VAL A 46 1.60 1.76 -2.24
CA VAL A 46 1.57 3.10 -1.65
C VAL A 46 0.17 3.50 -1.21
N LEU A 47 -0.88 3.08 -1.91
CA LEU A 47 -2.26 3.34 -1.52
C LEU A 47 -2.76 2.35 -0.48
N PHE A 48 -2.40 1.09 -0.64
CA PHE A 48 -3.00 0.00 0.12
C PHE A 48 -2.50 -0.07 1.57
N VAL A 49 -1.19 0.05 1.81
CA VAL A 49 -0.62 -0.06 3.17
C VAL A 49 -1.14 1.05 4.10
N PRO A 50 -1.15 2.33 3.70
CA PRO A 50 -1.71 3.39 4.54
C PRO A 50 -3.23 3.25 4.72
N THR A 51 -3.94 2.69 3.74
CA THR A 51 -5.38 2.38 3.88
C THR A 51 -5.62 1.34 4.97
N LEU A 52 -4.83 0.25 5.01
CA LEU A 52 -4.91 -0.72 6.11
C LEU A 52 -4.63 -0.09 7.47
N LEU A 53 -3.64 0.79 7.55
CA LEU A 53 -3.32 1.51 8.79
C LEU A 53 -4.52 2.36 9.25
N ILE A 54 -5.14 3.12 8.34
CA ILE A 54 -6.33 3.93 8.66
C ILE A 54 -7.46 3.03 9.15
N LEU A 55 -7.75 1.94 8.45
CA LEU A 55 -8.81 1.02 8.85
C LEU A 55 -8.51 0.42 10.22
N ALA A 56 -7.27 -0.02 10.49
CA ALA A 56 -6.89 -0.59 11.79
C ALA A 56 -7.05 0.39 12.97
N ILE A 57 -7.01 1.70 12.70
CA ILE A 57 -7.14 2.76 13.71
C ILE A 57 -8.59 3.19 13.92
N VAL A 58 -9.37 3.23 12.83
CA VAL A 58 -10.73 3.77 12.80
C VAL A 58 -11.78 2.67 13.01
N THR A 59 -11.50 1.44 12.61
CA THR A 59 -12.42 0.30 12.72
C THR A 59 -11.91 -0.73 13.72
N GLU A 60 -12.84 -1.38 14.42
CA GLU A 60 -12.55 -2.53 15.27
C GLU A 60 -12.57 -3.78 14.40
N PHE A 61 -11.39 -4.17 13.91
CA PHE A 61 -11.27 -5.40 13.15
C PHE A 61 -11.28 -6.62 14.06
N ASN A 62 -12.01 -7.66 13.64
CA ASN A 62 -11.74 -9.01 14.10
C ASN A 62 -10.34 -9.44 13.60
N THR A 63 -9.54 -10.04 14.47
CA THR A 63 -8.21 -10.58 14.17
C THR A 63 -8.22 -11.58 13.00
N GLU A 64 -9.32 -12.32 12.81
CA GLU A 64 -9.52 -13.21 11.67
C GLU A 64 -9.62 -12.47 10.34
N ALA A 65 -10.34 -11.33 10.32
CA ALA A 65 -10.47 -10.51 9.12
C ALA A 65 -9.14 -9.86 8.74
N LEU A 66 -8.36 -9.39 9.74
CA LEU A 66 -7.00 -8.92 9.51
C LEU A 66 -6.12 -10.02 8.94
N ALA A 67 -6.12 -11.22 9.55
CA ALA A 67 -5.33 -12.36 9.09
C ALA A 67 -5.70 -12.76 7.64
N ALA A 68 -6.99 -12.77 7.30
CA ALA A 68 -7.46 -13.05 5.93
C ALA A 68 -6.95 -11.99 4.94
N LEU A 69 -7.11 -10.70 5.26
CA LEU A 69 -6.61 -9.60 4.42
C LEU A 69 -5.10 -9.69 4.24
N PHE A 70 -4.33 -9.92 5.31
CA PHE A 70 -2.88 -10.13 5.25
C PHE A 70 -2.50 -11.36 4.42
N GLY A 71 -3.20 -12.47 4.59
CA GLY A 71 -3.00 -13.69 3.82
C GLY A 71 -3.21 -13.48 2.33
N THR A 72 -4.29 -12.79 1.93
CA THR A 72 -4.55 -12.44 0.53
C THR A 72 -3.46 -11.55 -0.06
N LEU A 73 -2.94 -10.59 0.71
CA LEU A 73 -1.88 -9.70 0.24
C LEU A 73 -0.54 -10.41 0.07
N VAL A 74 -0.16 -11.22 1.06
CA VAL A 74 1.05 -12.04 0.99
C VAL A 74 0.94 -13.00 -0.19
N GLY A 75 -0.22 -13.64 -0.38
CA GLY A 75 -0.50 -14.47 -1.55
C GLY A 75 -0.34 -13.71 -2.87
N TYR A 76 -0.95 -12.52 -3.00
CA TYR A 76 -0.85 -11.68 -4.19
C TYR A 76 0.60 -11.28 -4.50
N PHE A 77 1.37 -10.88 -3.48
CA PHE A 77 2.76 -10.46 -3.66
C PHE A 77 3.72 -11.62 -3.95
N LEU A 78 3.52 -12.78 -3.30
CA LEU A 78 4.34 -13.99 -3.51
C LEU A 78 4.10 -14.60 -4.90
N ALA A 79 2.84 -14.67 -5.34
CA ALA A 79 2.49 -15.14 -6.68
C ALA A 79 3.16 -14.31 -7.78
N HIS A 80 3.38 -13.02 -7.54
CA HIS A 80 4.04 -12.10 -8.47
C HIS A 80 5.57 -12.00 -8.29
N SER A 81 6.19 -12.76 -7.38
CA SER A 81 7.65 -12.86 -7.24
C SER A 81 8.25 -14.15 -7.81
N GLY A 82 7.41 -15.12 -8.18
CA GLY A 82 7.84 -16.45 -8.66
C GLY A 82 7.88 -16.63 -10.18
N SER A 83 7.53 -15.64 -11.00
CA SER A 83 7.44 -15.81 -12.47
C SER A 83 8.79 -15.64 -13.20
N SER A 84 9.88 -16.14 -12.62
CA SER A 84 11.20 -16.18 -13.25
C SER A 84 11.91 -17.52 -13.03
N THR A 85 11.24 -18.65 -13.31
CA THR A 85 11.87 -19.97 -13.46
C THR A 85 11.00 -20.87 -14.35
N ASN A 86 11.65 -21.48 -15.35
CA ASN A 86 11.18 -22.39 -16.42
C ASN A 86 10.75 -21.75 -17.76
N GLN A 87 11.76 -21.30 -18.52
CA GLN A 87 11.95 -21.84 -19.88
C GLN A 87 12.68 -23.18 -19.77
#